data_AF-A0A9P6HTD0-F1
#
_entry.id   AF-A0A9P6HTD0-F1
#
_cell.length_a   1.000
_cell.length_b   1.000
_cell.length_c   1.000
_cell.angle_alpha   90.00
_cell.angle_beta   90.00
_cell.angle_gamma   90.00
#
_symmetry.space_group_name_H-M   'P 1'
#
loop_
_entity.id
_entity.type
_entity.pdbx_description
1 polymer ?
#
loop_
_entity_poly.entity_id
_entity_poly.type
_entity_poly.pdbx_seq_one_letter_code
_entity_poly.pdbx_strand_id
1 'polypeptide(L)'
;MKFNILALLTLAVGLVSAQSFNDVLPCAKPCVLEESRRTSCPLTNPKDCLCKKADKFRILGCLNKNCSKEDKKKSIQQAIEACK
;
A
#
# COMPACT_ATOMS: atom_id res chain seq x y z
N MET A 1 24.36 -21.61 39.97
CA MET A 1 23.54 -22.02 38.80
C MET A 1 23.91 -21.10 37.64
N LYS A 2 24.45 -21.67 36.57
CA LYS A 2 24.97 -20.94 35.40
C LYS A 2 23.79 -20.70 34.45
N PHE A 3 23.26 -19.48 34.40
CA PHE A 3 22.18 -19.15 33.48
C PHE A 3 22.75 -18.99 32.08
N ASN A 4 22.52 -19.99 31.24
CA ASN A 4 22.76 -19.95 29.79
C ASN A 4 21.86 -18.87 29.19
N ILE A 5 22.46 -17.75 28.81
CA ILE A 5 21.83 -16.71 27.99
C ILE A 5 21.89 -17.22 26.55
N LEU A 6 20.88 -18.00 26.15
CA LEU A 6 20.71 -18.44 24.77
C LEU A 6 19.48 -17.76 24.16
N ALA A 7 19.69 -17.27 22.94
CA ALA A 7 18.73 -16.80 21.95
C ALA A 7 18.13 -15.40 22.22
N LEU A 8 18.72 -14.34 21.66
CA LEU A 8 18.45 -13.88 20.29
C LEU A 8 16.95 -13.75 20.02
N LEU A 9 16.36 -12.65 20.51
CA LEU A 9 15.18 -12.07 19.88
C LEU A 9 15.64 -11.48 18.55
N THR A 10 15.59 -12.31 17.52
CA THR A 10 15.81 -11.95 16.14
C THR A 10 14.87 -10.82 15.76
N LEU A 11 15.51 -9.81 15.18
CA LEU A 11 14.98 -8.59 14.61
C LEU A 11 13.59 -8.76 13.97
N ALA A 12 12.70 -7.83 14.33
CA ALA A 12 11.46 -7.55 13.65
C ALA A 12 11.68 -7.43 12.13
N VAL A 13 11.34 -8.48 11.39
CA VAL A 13 11.07 -8.40 9.95
C VAL A 13 9.78 -9.16 9.71
N GLY A 14 8.67 -8.45 9.91
CA GLY A 14 7.33 -9.01 9.79
C GLY A 14 6.25 -7.96 9.65
N LEU A 15 6.57 -6.80 9.05
CA LEU A 15 5.55 -5.89 8.51
C LEU A 15 5.70 -5.92 6.98
N VAL A 16 5.47 -7.09 6.37
CA VAL A 16 4.90 -7.08 5.02
C VAL A 16 3.44 -6.72 5.25
N SER A 17 3.17 -5.43 5.36
CA SER A 17 1.83 -4.91 5.57
C SER A 17 0.97 -5.42 4.43
N ALA A 18 0.07 -6.34 4.71
CA ALA A 18 -1.17 -6.46 3.95
C ALA A 18 -1.90 -5.11 4.14
N GLN A 19 -1.45 -4.06 3.46
CA GLN A 19 -2.08 -2.75 3.50
C GLN A 19 -3.49 -2.95 2.97
N SER A 20 -4.44 -2.94 3.89
CA SER A 20 -5.84 -3.05 3.54
C SER A 20 -6.25 -1.73 2.92
N PHE A 21 -7.27 -1.75 2.06
CA PHE A 21 -7.83 -0.50 1.51
C PHE A 21 -8.22 0.53 2.59
N ASN A 22 -8.45 0.06 3.83
CA ASN A 22 -8.70 0.93 4.98
C ASN A 22 -7.51 1.82 5.36
N ASP A 23 -6.28 1.37 5.13
CA ASP A 23 -5.04 2.11 5.43
C ASP A 23 -4.70 3.14 4.36
N VAL A 24 -5.36 3.10 3.20
CA VAL A 24 -5.17 4.08 2.12
C VAL A 24 -5.64 5.45 2.60
N LEU A 25 -4.82 6.48 2.35
CA LEU A 25 -5.19 7.86 2.64
C LEU A 25 -6.59 8.21 2.10
N PRO A 26 -7.43 8.93 2.85
CA PRO A 26 -8.80 9.23 2.43
C PRO A 26 -8.88 9.97 1.09
N CYS A 27 -7.92 10.86 0.80
CA CYS A 27 -7.85 11.57 -0.49
C CYS A 27 -7.52 10.63 -1.68
N ALA A 28 -6.89 9.48 -1.41
CA ALA A 28 -6.45 8.51 -2.41
C ALA A 28 -7.42 7.34 -2.59
N LYS A 29 -8.29 7.08 -1.60
CA LYS A 29 -9.36 6.07 -1.67
C LYS A 29 -10.18 6.14 -2.96
N PRO A 30 -10.71 7.30 -3.42
CA PRO A 30 -11.47 7.34 -4.67
C PRO A 30 -10.63 6.94 -5.88
N CYS A 31 -9.34 7.31 -5.91
CA CYS A 31 -8.44 6.99 -7.01
C CYS A 31 -8.17 5.48 -7.11
N VAL A 32 -7.91 4.83 -5.98
CA VAL A 32 -7.69 3.38 -5.92
C VAL A 32 -8.98 2.61 -6.23
N LEU A 33 -10.13 3.11 -5.76
CA LEU A 33 -11.44 2.52 -6.04
C LEU A 33 -11.81 2.60 -7.52
N GLU A 34 -11.58 3.74 -8.18
CA GLU A 34 -11.81 3.89 -9.62
C GLU A 34 -10.95 2.93 -10.44
N GLU A 35 -9.65 2.83 -10.11
CA GLU A 35 -8.77 1.91 -10.82
C GLU A 35 -9.10 0.45 -10.56
N SER A 36 -9.52 0.10 -9.33
CA SER A 36 -10.04 -1.23 -9.01
C SER A 36 -11.26 -1.59 -9.87
N ARG A 37 -12.21 -0.66 -10.04
CA ARG A 37 -13.36 -0.85 -10.93
C ARG A 37 -12.95 -1.00 -12.40
N ARG A 38 -12.01 -0.19 -12.88
CA ARG A 38 -11.54 -0.25 -14.29
C ARG A 38 -10.79 -1.53 -14.62
N THR A 39 -10.03 -2.06 -13.68
CA THR A 39 -9.21 -3.26 -13.85
C THR A 39 -9.91 -4.55 -13.43
N SER A 40 -11.11 -4.43 -12.86
CA SER A 40 -11.84 -5.50 -12.18
C SER A 40 -11.01 -6.21 -11.12
N CYS A 41 -10.07 -5.50 -10.48
CA CYS A 41 -9.20 -6.05 -9.44
C CYS A 41 -9.83 -5.83 -8.05
N PRO A 42 -9.82 -6.85 -7.18
CA PRO A 42 -10.27 -6.69 -5.80
C PRO A 42 -9.31 -5.79 -5.01
N LEU A 43 -9.86 -5.01 -4.08
CA LEU A 43 -9.10 -4.14 -3.18
C LEU A 43 -8.46 -4.91 -2.01
N THR A 44 -8.88 -6.14 -1.77
CA THR A 44 -8.40 -6.98 -0.65
C THR A 44 -6.98 -7.48 -0.86
N ASN A 45 -6.54 -7.61 -2.12
CA ASN A 45 -5.20 -8.08 -2.44
C ASN A 45 -4.62 -7.29 -3.64
N PRO A 46 -4.29 -6.00 -3.43
CA PRO A 46 -3.89 -5.11 -4.50
C PRO A 46 -2.59 -5.57 -5.18
N LYS A 47 -1.67 -6.22 -4.45
CA LYS A 47 -0.41 -6.74 -4.97
C LYS A 47 -0.58 -7.67 -6.18
N ASP A 48 -1.48 -8.64 -6.07
CA ASP A 48 -1.58 -9.71 -7.08
C ASP A 48 -2.35 -9.31 -8.34
N CYS A 49 -3.13 -8.23 -8.28
CA CYS A 49 -3.96 -7.77 -9.39
C CYS A 49 -3.76 -6.29 -9.68
N LEU A 50 -4.13 -5.42 -8.73
CA LEU A 50 -4.18 -3.98 -8.94
C LEU A 50 -2.80 -3.42 -9.30
N CYS A 51 -1.73 -3.81 -8.60
CA CYS A 51 -0.37 -3.37 -8.87
C CYS A 51 0.15 -3.77 -10.26
N LYS A 52 -0.39 -4.84 -10.85
CA LYS A 52 -0.01 -5.33 -12.18
C LYS A 52 -0.84 -4.70 -13.30
N LYS A 53 -2.12 -4.40 -13.03
CA LYS A 53 -3.09 -3.93 -14.05
C LYS A 53 -3.41 -2.44 -13.97
N ALA A 54 -3.21 -1.79 -12.83
CA ALA A 54 -3.56 -0.39 -12.65
C ALA A 54 -2.68 0.51 -13.51
N ASP A 55 -3.29 1.56 -14.03
CA ASP A 55 -2.59 2.60 -14.77
C ASP A 55 -2.05 3.63 -13.78
N LYS A 56 -0.73 3.62 -13.62
CA LYS A 56 -0.02 4.51 -12.70
C LYS A 56 -0.25 5.99 -13.04
N PHE A 57 -0.40 6.34 -14.32
CA PHE A 57 -0.64 7.72 -14.73
C PHE A 57 -2.03 8.19 -14.36
N ARG A 58 -3.05 7.32 -14.45
CA ARG A 58 -4.41 7.63 -14.00
C ARG A 58 -4.49 7.81 -12.49
N ILE A 59 -3.85 6.92 -11.72
CA ILE A 59 -3.74 7.07 -10.25
C ILE A 59 -3.09 8.41 -9.92
N LEU A 60 -1.92 8.70 -10.51
CA LEU A 60 -1.20 9.95 -10.25
C LEU A 60 -2.02 11.18 -10.66
N GLY A 61 -2.74 11.11 -11.79
CA GLY A 61 -3.65 12.17 -12.23
C GLY A 61 -4.80 12.40 -11.26
N CYS A 62 -5.40 11.33 -10.73
CA CYS A 62 -6.45 11.43 -9.72
C CYS A 62 -5.92 11.96 -8.39
N LEU A 63 -4.79 11.43 -7.91
CA LEU A 63 -4.11 11.94 -6.72
C LEU A 63 -3.78 13.42 -6.90
N ASN A 64 -3.44 13.84 -8.13
CA ASN A 64 -3.13 15.24 -8.40
C ASN A 64 -4.28 16.21 -8.15
N LYS A 65 -5.51 15.75 -8.40
CA LYS A 65 -6.74 16.52 -8.23
C LYS A 65 -7.30 16.44 -6.81
N ASN A 66 -7.10 15.33 -6.11
CA ASN A 66 -7.77 15.04 -4.85
C ASN A 66 -6.88 15.16 -3.60
N CYS A 67 -5.56 15.09 -3.75
CA CYS A 67 -4.62 15.08 -2.62
C CYS A 67 -3.71 16.31 -2.62
N SER A 68 -3.27 16.73 -1.43
CA SER A 68 -2.19 17.71 -1.26
C SER A 68 -0.83 17.14 -1.71
N LYS A 69 0.16 17.98 -1.98
CA LYS A 69 1.52 17.52 -2.36
C LYS A 69 2.11 16.52 -1.35
N GLU A 70 1.89 16.75 -0.05
CA GLU A 70 2.38 15.85 1.00
C GLU A 70 1.64 14.51 1.00
N ASP A 71 0.31 14.54 0.90
CA ASP A 71 -0.53 13.35 0.86
C ASP A 71 -0.26 12.48 -0.38
N LYS A 72 0.04 13.10 -1.53
CA LYS A 72 0.49 12.38 -2.72
C LYS A 72 1.74 11.57 -2.44
N LYS A 73 2.75 12.16 -1.79
CA LYS A 73 4.00 11.46 -1.46
C LYS A 73 3.74 10.28 -0.53
N LYS A 74 2.95 10.49 0.53
CA LYS A 74 2.57 9.43 1.47
C LYS A 74 1.81 8.31 0.76
N SER A 75 0.85 8.67 -0.09
CA SER A 75 0.03 7.70 -0.82
C SER A 75 0.82 6.90 -1.85
N ILE A 76 1.79 7.51 -2.54
CA ILE A 76 2.72 6.81 -3.44
C ILE A 76 3.60 5.86 -2.64
N GLN A 77 4.11 6.29 -1.48
CA GLN A 77 4.94 5.43 -0.63
C GLN A 77 4.16 4.21 -0.13
N GLN A 78 2.92 4.40 0.32
CA GLN A 78 2.02 3.30 0.67
C GLN A 78 1.79 2.36 -0.53
N ALA A 79 1.50 2.90 -1.71
CA ALA A 79 1.33 2.07 -2.91
C ALA A 79 2.60 1.26 -3.25
N ILE A 80 3.80 1.83 -3.08
CA ILE A 80 5.06 1.09 -3.28
C ILE A 80 5.17 -0.06 -2.27
N GLU A 81 4.85 0.16 -1.00
CA GLU A 81 4.89 -0.88 0.04
C GLU A 81 3.85 -1.97 -0.20
N ALA A 82 2.63 -1.61 -0.58
CA ALA A 82 1.56 -2.56 -0.91
C ALA A 82 1.85 -3.37 -2.18
N CYS A 83 2.66 -2.84 -3.10
CA CYS A 83 3.01 -3.49 -4.36
C CYS A 83 4.38 -4.19 -4.37
N LYS A 84 5.13 -4.17 -3.26
CA LYS A 84 6.34 -4.99 -3.06
C LYS A 84 5.96 -6.44 -2.82
#